data_AF-A0A9X8QQL7-F1
#
_entry.id   AF-A0A9X8QQL7-F1
#
_cell.length_a   1.000
_cell.length_b   1.000
_cell.length_c   1.000
_cell.angle_alpha   90.00
_cell.angle_beta   90.00
_cell.angle_gamma   90.00
#
_symmetry.space_group_name_H-M   'P 1'
#
loop_
_entity.id
_entity.type
_entity.pdbx_description
1 polymer ?
#
loop_
_entity_poly.entity_id
_entity_poly.type
_entity_poly.pdbx_seq_one_letter_code
_entity_poly.pdbx_strand_id
1 'polypeptide(L)'
;MAWICPLCSSADAVPYIKSPPDGLYPLPCLDCKRSVAVGHAPLAELVGCAPCSTDGCTGVVSDRFQYGAQAQLIGVVEGRCSVCGQRKPRKVKRAATRGGRRHAIPDPRTRMPS
;
A
#
# COMPACT_ATOMS: atom_id res chain seq x y z
N MET A 1 -6.73 -1.49 -0.25
CA MET A 1 -6.10 -1.80 1.05
C MET A 1 -4.61 -2.03 0.78
N ALA A 2 -3.71 -1.60 1.66
CA ALA A 2 -2.27 -1.70 1.41
C ALA A 2 -1.46 -1.92 2.69
N TRP A 3 -0.41 -2.74 2.60
CA TRP A 3 0.47 -3.09 3.71
C TRP A 3 1.73 -2.20 3.74
N ILE A 4 2.48 -2.30 4.83
CA ILE A 4 3.81 -1.70 4.97
C ILE A 4 4.80 -2.50 4.11
N CYS A 5 5.63 -1.81 3.32
CA CYS A 5 6.64 -2.50 2.53
C CYS A 5 7.80 -2.99 3.41
N PRO A 6 8.13 -4.29 3.45
CA PRO A 6 9.28 -4.82 4.19
C PRO A 6 10.63 -4.40 3.61
N LEU A 7 10.67 -3.87 2.38
CA LEU A 7 11.92 -3.52 1.69
C LEU A 7 12.29 -2.04 1.81
N CYS A 8 11.32 -1.16 2.04
CA CYS A 8 11.56 0.28 2.13
C CYS A 8 10.83 0.97 3.30
N SER A 9 10.14 0.19 4.15
CA SER A 9 9.43 0.67 5.35
C SER A 9 8.34 1.71 5.08
N SER A 10 7.93 1.88 3.82
CA SER A 10 6.87 2.82 3.48
C SER A 10 5.50 2.29 3.91
N ALA A 11 4.75 3.14 4.60
CA ALA A 11 3.40 2.87 5.06
C ALA A 11 2.39 2.95 3.89
N ASP A 12 1.48 1.97 3.84
CA ASP A 12 0.38 1.86 2.85
C ASP A 12 0.89 1.74 1.41
N ALA A 13 2.06 1.12 1.25
CA ALA A 13 2.78 1.11 -0.02
C ALA A 13 2.63 -0.21 -0.80
N VAL A 14 2.18 -1.30 -0.18
CA VAL A 14 2.01 -2.60 -0.86
C VAL A 14 0.53 -2.88 -1.06
N PRO A 15 -0.08 -2.49 -2.21
CA PRO A 15 -1.45 -2.85 -2.50
C PRO A 15 -1.56 -4.36 -2.73
N TYR A 16 -2.76 -4.90 -2.52
CA TYR A 16 -3.02 -6.31 -2.77
C TYR A 16 -4.41 -6.51 -3.34
N ILE A 17 -4.56 -7.60 -4.09
CA ILE A 17 -5.83 -8.09 -4.61
C ILE A 17 -6.24 -9.29 -3.74
N LYS A 18 -7.49 -9.28 -3.29
CA LYS A 18 -8.10 -10.43 -2.61
C LYS A 18 -9.06 -11.08 -3.59
N SER A 19 -8.71 -12.26 -4.08
CA SER A 19 -9.55 -13.04 -4.99
C SER A 19 -9.92 -14.34 -4.27
N PRO A 20 -11.13 -14.46 -3.71
CA PRO A 20 -11.63 -15.75 -3.23
C PRO A 20 -11.91 -16.66 -4.45
N PRO A 21 -11.52 -17.95 -4.45
CA PRO A 21 -10.89 -18.72 -3.37
C PRO A 21 -9.35 -18.63 -3.32
N ASP A 22 -8.73 -18.04 -4.34
CA ASP A 22 -7.31 -18.19 -4.69
C ASP A 22 -6.31 -17.43 -3.79
N GLY A 23 -6.78 -16.53 -2.93
CA GLY A 23 -6.00 -15.97 -1.82
C GLY A 23 -5.63 -14.49 -1.95
N LEU A 24 -4.48 -14.12 -1.37
CA LEU A 24 -3.98 -12.75 -1.27
C LEU A 24 -2.81 -12.54 -2.24
N TYR A 25 -2.98 -11.65 -3.20
CA TYR A 25 -1.98 -11.34 -4.22
C TYR A 25 -1.37 -9.97 -3.97
N PRO A 26 -0.14 -9.87 -3.43
CA PRO A 26 0.55 -8.61 -3.29
C PRO A 26 0.96 -8.06 -4.66
N LEU A 27 0.71 -6.76 -4.86
CA LEU A 27 1.24 -6.01 -5.99
C LEU A 27 2.59 -5.36 -5.59
N PRO A 28 3.42 -4.97 -6.57
CA PRO A 28 4.66 -4.27 -6.28
C PRO A 28 4.45 -3.00 -5.45
N CYS A 29 5.44 -2.70 -4.60
CA CYS A 29 5.41 -1.51 -3.76
C CYS A 29 5.26 -0.24 -4.61
N LEU A 30 4.33 0.64 -4.25
CA LEU A 30 4.07 1.88 -4.97
C LEU A 30 5.24 2.86 -4.90
N ASP A 31 6.08 2.78 -3.88
CA ASP A 31 7.20 3.70 -3.66
C ASP A 31 8.51 3.13 -4.21
N CYS A 32 8.96 1.96 -3.73
CA CYS A 32 10.24 1.39 -4.19
C CYS A 32 10.13 0.51 -5.44
N LYS A 33 8.92 0.26 -5.95
CA LYS A 33 8.62 -0.56 -7.14
C LYS A 33 9.04 -2.04 -7.06
N ARG A 34 9.55 -2.49 -5.91
CA ARG A 34 9.96 -3.88 -5.70
C ARG A 34 8.77 -4.74 -5.32
N SER A 35 8.77 -5.98 -5.79
CA SER A 35 7.80 -7.00 -5.39
C SER A 35 8.12 -7.49 -3.98
N VAL A 36 7.09 -7.73 -3.18
CA VAL A 36 7.21 -8.45 -1.91
C VAL A 36 6.95 -9.95 -2.10
N ALA A 37 6.64 -10.42 -3.32
CA ALA A 37 6.57 -11.86 -3.58
C ALA A 37 7.97 -12.46 -3.47
N VAL A 38 8.11 -13.52 -2.69
CA VAL A 38 9.42 -14.16 -2.46
C VAL A 38 9.44 -15.47 -3.22
N GLY A 39 9.84 -15.47 -4.50
CA GLY A 39 9.80 -16.66 -5.35
C GLY A 39 10.78 -17.78 -4.98
N HIS A 40 11.69 -17.55 -4.03
CA HIS A 40 12.82 -18.45 -3.75
C HIS A 40 13.06 -18.72 -2.25
N ALA A 41 12.17 -18.29 -1.36
CA ALA A 41 12.32 -18.51 0.08
C ALA A 41 11.03 -19.12 0.66
N PRO A 42 10.89 -20.46 0.59
CA PRO A 42 9.76 -21.14 1.20
C PRO A 42 9.78 -20.98 2.71
N LEU A 43 8.60 -20.88 3.33
CA LEU A 43 8.43 -20.67 4.78
C LEU A 43 9.10 -19.40 5.32
N ALA A 44 9.48 -18.48 4.43
CA ALA A 44 10.06 -17.22 4.82
C ALA A 44 9.04 -16.34 5.55
N GLU A 45 9.58 -15.36 6.24
CA GLU A 45 8.82 -14.30 6.86
C GLU A 45 9.47 -12.96 6.57
N LEU A 46 8.65 -11.99 6.20
CA LEU A 46 9.09 -10.60 6.06
C LEU A 46 8.29 -9.71 7.00
N VAL A 47 8.95 -8.71 7.58
CA VAL A 47 8.32 -7.74 8.47
C VAL A 47 8.51 -6.36 7.88
N GLY A 48 7.41 -5.67 7.57
CA GLY A 48 7.41 -4.27 7.21
C GLY A 48 7.09 -3.41 8.41
N CYS A 49 7.98 -2.49 8.78
CA CYS A 49 7.78 -1.58 9.90
C CYS A 49 7.62 -0.14 9.40
N ALA A 50 6.76 0.64 10.04
CA ALA A 50 6.62 2.06 9.80
C ALA A 50 6.37 2.82 11.11
N PRO A 51 6.74 4.10 11.20
CA PRO A 51 6.39 4.94 12.35
C PRO A 51 4.87 4.99 12.55
N CYS A 52 4.44 5.00 13.81
CA CYS A 52 3.05 5.28 14.14
C CYS A 52 2.69 6.70 13.68
N SER A 53 1.53 6.86 13.06
CA SER A 53 1.05 8.16 12.60
C SER A 53 0.04 8.79 13.57
N THR A 54 -0.06 8.29 14.79
CA THR A 54 -0.81 8.94 15.87
C THR A 54 0.02 10.11 16.39
N ASP A 55 -0.57 11.30 16.46
CA ASP A 55 0.11 12.50 16.94
C ASP A 55 0.70 12.29 18.34
N GLY A 56 1.97 12.67 18.49
CA GLY A 56 2.73 12.49 19.73
C GLY A 56 3.17 11.06 20.04
N CYS A 57 2.84 10.07 19.20
CA CYS A 57 3.30 8.69 19.39
C CYS A 57 4.65 8.45 18.71
N THR A 58 5.63 7.94 19.47
CA THR A 58 6.96 7.56 18.96
C THR A 58 7.08 6.07 18.64
N GLY A 59 5.98 5.32 18.73
CA GLY A 59 5.95 3.88 18.49
C GLY A 59 6.02 3.50 17.01
N VAL A 60 6.06 2.19 16.77
CA VAL A 60 6.10 1.60 15.42
C VAL A 60 4.94 0.63 15.21
N VAL A 61 4.43 0.59 13.99
CA VAL A 61 3.49 -0.43 13.51
C VAL A 61 4.23 -1.37 12.57
N SER A 62 3.89 -2.66 12.60
CA SER A 62 4.51 -3.69 11.77
C SER A 62 3.48 -4.57 11.08
N ASP A 63 3.72 -4.93 9.82
CA ASP A 63 2.95 -5.93 9.07
C ASP A 63 3.86 -7.14 8.83
N ARG A 64 3.40 -8.34 9.23
CA ARG A 64 4.15 -9.60 9.12
C ARG A 64 3.60 -10.43 7.97
N PHE A 65 4.42 -10.61 6.93
CA PHE A 65 4.12 -11.39 5.74
C PHE A 65 4.57 -12.83 5.95
N GLN A 66 3.64 -13.77 5.82
CA GLN A 66 3.88 -15.19 6.02
C GLN A 66 3.81 -15.91 4.68
N TYR A 67 4.86 -16.66 4.35
CA TYR A 67 4.95 -17.42 3.11
C TYR A 67 4.84 -18.92 3.38
N GLY A 68 4.18 -19.63 2.47
CA GLY A 68 4.01 -21.08 2.53
C GLY A 68 5.22 -21.84 2.00
N ALA A 69 5.12 -23.15 1.97
CA ALA A 69 6.18 -24.05 1.50
C ALA A 69 6.49 -23.92 -0.01
N GLN A 70 5.61 -23.31 -0.80
CA GLN A 70 5.84 -23.00 -2.22
C GLN A 70 6.25 -21.52 -2.41
N ALA A 71 6.66 -20.86 -1.32
CA ALA A 71 7.03 -19.45 -1.28
C ALA A 71 5.92 -18.48 -1.74
N GLN A 72 4.67 -18.95 -1.70
CA GLN A 72 3.46 -18.17 -1.93
C GLN A 72 3.07 -17.43 -0.64
N LEU A 73 2.53 -16.22 -0.77
CA LEU A 73 2.02 -15.48 0.38
C LEU A 73 0.74 -16.16 0.89
N ILE A 74 0.78 -16.69 2.12
CA ILE A 74 -0.37 -17.38 2.74
C ILE A 74 -1.15 -16.46 3.69
N GLY A 75 -0.53 -15.38 4.17
CA GLY A 75 -1.17 -14.46 5.08
C GLY A 75 -0.34 -13.22 5.36
N VAL A 76 -1.03 -12.17 5.83
CA VAL A 76 -0.40 -10.99 6.41
C VAL A 76 -1.07 -10.67 7.73
N VAL A 77 -0.27 -10.59 8.79
CA VAL A 77 -0.72 -10.20 10.13
C VAL A 77 -0.40 -8.72 10.31
N GLU A 78 -1.44 -7.87 10.25
CA GLU A 78 -1.33 -6.44 10.51
C GLU A 78 -1.18 -6.19 12.02
N GLY A 79 -0.05 -5.62 12.41
CA GLY A 79 0.28 -5.28 13.78
C GLY A 79 -0.32 -3.97 14.26
N ARG A 80 -0.31 -3.80 15.58
CA ARG A 80 -0.69 -2.55 16.26
C ARG A 80 0.57 -1.81 16.69
N CYS A 81 0.45 -0.51 16.91
CA CYS A 81 1.53 0.27 17.48
C CYS A 81 1.91 -0.31 18.85
N SER A 82 3.20 -0.59 19.07
CA SER A 82 3.69 -1.13 20.34
C SER A 82 3.51 -0.19 21.53
N VAL A 83 3.33 1.11 21.27
CA VAL A 83 3.21 2.14 22.31
C VAL A 83 1.76 2.52 22.56
N CYS A 84 1.05 3.02 21.55
CA CYS A 84 -0.32 3.51 21.71
C CYS A 84 -1.41 2.47 21.40
N GLY A 85 -1.03 1.27 20.94
CA GLY A 85 -1.97 0.19 20.61
C GLY A 85 -2.85 0.46 19.38
N GLN A 86 -2.75 1.64 18.77
CA GLN A 86 -3.55 1.99 17.59
C GLN A 86 -3.12 1.17 16.38
N ARG A 87 -4.10 0.74 15.60
CA ARG A 87 -3.84 0.21 14.26
C ARG A 87 -3.41 1.36 13.36
N LYS A 88 -2.58 1.05 12.37
CA LYS A 88 -2.18 1.97 11.32
C LYS A 88 -3.43 2.65 10.71
N PRO A 89 -3.59 3.97 10.82
CA PRO A 89 -4.64 4.64 10.08
C PRO A 89 -4.27 4.60 8.60
N ARG A 90 -5.20 4.14 7.77
CA ARG A 90 -5.02 4.18 6.32
C ARG A 90 -4.77 5.62 5.94
N LYS A 91 -3.62 5.93 5.33
CA LYS A 91 -3.52 7.15 4.52
C LYS A 91 -4.45 6.95 3.33
N VAL A 92 -5.73 7.23 3.54
CA VAL A 92 -6.59 7.66 2.44
C VAL A 92 -5.91 8.94 2.01
N LYS A 93 -5.05 8.87 0.98
CA LYS A 93 -4.83 10.03 0.15
C LYS A 93 -6.23 10.39 -0.32
N ARG A 94 -6.92 11.29 0.40
CA ARG A 94 -7.90 12.16 -0.22
C ARG A 94 -7.15 12.60 -1.45
N ALA A 95 -7.65 12.22 -2.63
CA ALA A 95 -7.14 12.79 -3.86
C ALA A 95 -7.08 14.28 -3.54
N ALA A 96 -5.86 14.82 -3.44
CA ALA A 96 -5.72 16.25 -3.43
C ALA A 96 -6.45 16.59 -4.72
N THR A 97 -7.63 17.21 -4.58
CA THR A 97 -8.28 17.93 -5.65
C THR A 97 -7.24 18.98 -6.03
N ARG A 98 -6.27 18.55 -6.85
CA ARG A 98 -5.40 19.43 -7.60
C ARG A 98 -6.39 20.34 -8.28
N GLY A 99 -6.38 21.60 -7.87
CA GLY A 99 -7.19 22.65 -8.43
C GLY A 99 -7.26 22.42 -9.94
N GLY A 100 -8.49 22.24 -10.41
CA GLY A 100 -8.75 21.84 -11.78
C GLY A 100 -8.07 22.84 -12.71
N ARG A 101 -7.00 22.40 -13.37
CA ARG A 101 -6.70 22.92 -14.71
C ARG A 101 -7.81 22.39 -15.60
N ARG A 102 -8.92 23.12 -15.64
CA ARG A 102 -9.91 23.04 -16.72
C ARG A 102 -9.11 23.19 -18.00
N HIS A 103 -8.84 22.08 -18.67
CA HIS A 103 -8.56 22.15 -20.09
C HIS A 103 -9.91 22.58 -20.66
N ALA A 104 -10.02 23.86 -21.02
CA ALA A 104 -11.15 24.35 -21.77
C ALA A 104 -11.17 23.52 -23.06
N ILE A 105 -12.11 22.58 -23.15
CA ILE A 105 -12.44 21.94 -24.42
C ILE A 105 -12.93 23.11 -25.30
N PRO A 106 -12.26 23.44 -26.42
CA PRO A 106 -12.71 24.51 -27.28
C PRO A 106 -14.14 24.18 -27.77
N ASP A 107 -15.06 25.12 -27.62
CA ASP A 107 -16.43 24.97 -28.11
C ASP A 107 -16.37 24.80 -29.64
N PRO A 108 -16.84 23.67 -30.20
CA PRO A 108 -16.80 23.41 -31.64
C PRO A 108 -17.65 24.39 -32.47
N ARG A 109 -18.48 25.24 -31.85
CA ARG A 109 -19.29 26.25 -32.54
C ARG A 109 -18.55 27.56 -32.85
N THR A 110 -17.33 27.75 -32.36
CA THR A 110 -16.56 28.99 -32.58
C THR A 110 -15.62 28.94 -33.79
N ARG A 111 -15.56 27.83 -34.53
CA ARG A 111 -14.93 27.77 -35.86
C ARG A 111 -15.97 27.91 -36.96
N MET A 112 -16.42 29.13 -37.22
CA MET A 112 -16.85 29.52 -38.56
C MET A 112 -15.97 30.67 -39.03
N PRO A 113 -15.28 30.55 -40.18
CA PRO A 113 -14.64 31.68 -40.82
C PRO A 113 -15.67 32.44 -41.64
N SER A 114 -15.79 33.74 -41.42
CA SER A 114 -16.32 34.73 -42.38
C SER A 114 -15.67 36.07 -42.06
#